data_AF-A0A179ILN2-F1
#
_entry.id   AF-A0A179ILN2-F1
#
_cell.length_a   1.000
_cell.length_b   1.000
_cell.length_c   1.000
_cell.angle_alpha   90.00
_cell.angle_beta   90.00
_cell.angle_gamma   90.00
#
_symmetry.space_group_name_H-M   'P 1'
#
loop_
_entity.id
_entity.type
_entity.pdbx_description
1 polymer ?
#
loop_
_entity_poly.entity_id
_entity_poly.type
_entity_poly.pdbx_seq_one_letter_code
_entity_poly.pdbx_strand_id
1 'polypeptide(L)'
;MMNSDAVHGMDATKSELQELWPEPGICRNTWISSHRIAYNDEPPSDDSSTDVLEFEMAEHQFLGNQITPIDDKGNKFQASKVPILFLGSGSNIQPLYYGQISALAGDFYGTTNPISDGIDEDDRHKRFLDAFNTLANNPQDQPQDARALIKYLQLEVDEVGRAHREKRDPSTIYKGGEVVSNVTLQMMTSSRKKANFLSYAKLALINWDHFGDDARTSYTTGHKAAIELAARGGRAKDALFKAYAMNAFADHFLQDLFSAGHLRTPRRLLHGPTTLADKCAQYMHDEDCALGLSVTNKKGEHWVAYGDRRLLDRVNEDNLKRCLAAVHASSMEVYTAWNTKKALPVSEFGAWNTIPTKTSATATSQKLPPLFLLGPSGLYKDLKRRTDIDDRSKWRHDTNWTTPTTALALVRSKRWNYPMTF
;
A
#
# COMPACT_ATOMS: atom_id res chain seq x y z
N MET A 1 6.57 -27.05 -41.44
CA MET A 1 5.54 -26.14 -41.96
C MET A 1 4.36 -26.21 -41.01
N MET A 2 4.31 -25.30 -40.04
CA MET A 2 3.23 -25.15 -39.07
C MET A 2 2.77 -23.69 -39.15
N ASN A 3 1.46 -23.52 -39.20
CA ASN A 3 0.73 -22.28 -39.52
C ASN A 3 1.16 -21.08 -38.69
N SER A 4 1.58 -20.03 -39.41
CA SER A 4 1.75 -18.66 -38.96
C SER A 4 0.48 -17.87 -39.24
N ASP A 5 -0.58 -18.05 -38.45
CA ASP A 5 -1.80 -17.24 -38.58
C ASP A 5 -2.37 -16.93 -37.20
N ALA A 6 -1.81 -15.91 -36.53
CA ALA A 6 -2.47 -15.10 -35.49
C ALA A 6 -1.58 -13.93 -34.99
N VAL A 7 -0.92 -13.17 -35.88
CA VAL A 7 -0.38 -11.83 -35.52
C VAL A 7 -0.52 -10.90 -36.71
N HIS A 8 -1.75 -10.45 -36.99
CA HIS A 8 -1.98 -9.31 -37.86
C HIS A 8 -2.89 -8.30 -37.17
N GLY A 9 -2.30 -7.12 -36.93
CA GLY A 9 -3.05 -5.87 -36.75
C GLY A 9 -2.97 -5.22 -35.37
N MET A 10 -1.79 -4.77 -34.93
CA MET A 10 -1.68 -3.57 -34.07
C MET A 10 -0.30 -2.92 -34.26
N ASP A 11 -0.18 -1.95 -35.17
CA ASP A 11 0.97 -1.04 -35.19
C ASP A 11 0.88 -0.14 -33.95
N ALA A 12 1.79 -0.31 -33.00
CA ALA A 12 1.94 0.56 -31.83
C ALA A 12 2.92 1.68 -32.13
N THR A 13 2.62 2.90 -31.68
CA THR A 13 3.54 4.02 -31.86
C THR A 13 4.74 3.85 -30.95
N LYS A 14 5.89 4.42 -31.34
CA LYS A 14 7.12 4.36 -30.52
C LYS A 14 6.89 4.94 -29.12
N SER A 15 6.04 5.95 -28.97
CA SER A 15 5.70 6.53 -27.66
C SER A 15 4.83 5.59 -26.81
N GLU A 16 3.87 4.86 -27.42
CA GLU A 16 3.07 3.85 -26.72
C GLU A 16 3.95 2.70 -26.21
N LEU A 17 4.90 2.25 -27.04
CA LEU A 17 5.85 1.22 -26.65
C LEU A 17 6.82 1.70 -25.57
N GLN A 18 7.25 2.96 -25.59
CA GLN A 18 8.16 3.52 -24.58
C GLN A 18 7.49 3.71 -23.20
N GLU A 19 6.17 3.91 -23.17
CA GLU A 19 5.38 3.94 -21.93
C GLU A 19 5.19 2.52 -21.33
N LEU A 20 5.12 1.50 -22.19
CA LEU A 20 4.95 0.09 -21.78
C LEU A 20 6.28 -0.63 -21.50
N TRP A 21 7.33 -0.26 -22.24
CA TRP A 21 8.67 -0.83 -22.27
C TRP A 21 9.69 0.28 -22.57
N PRO A 22 10.10 1.05 -21.57
CA PRO A 22 11.28 1.90 -21.74
C PRO A 22 12.50 0.97 -22.00
N GLU A 23 13.36 1.34 -22.95
CA GLU A 23 14.37 0.46 -23.57
C GLU A 23 15.26 -0.32 -22.55
N PRO A 24 15.55 -1.62 -22.78
CA PRO A 24 16.05 -2.55 -21.78
C PRO A 24 17.59 -2.69 -21.68
N GLY A 25 18.11 -2.65 -20.45
CA GLY A 25 19.36 -3.32 -20.04
C GLY A 25 19.04 -4.67 -19.37
N ILE A 26 19.39 -5.76 -20.03
CA ILE A 26 18.90 -7.13 -19.75
C ILE A 26 19.72 -7.79 -18.65
N CYS A 27 19.17 -8.12 -17.47
CA CYS A 27 18.73 -9.48 -17.06
C CYS A 27 18.60 -9.71 -15.51
N ARG A 28 18.36 -10.97 -15.08
CA ARG A 28 17.96 -11.42 -13.72
C ARG A 28 18.61 -12.74 -13.25
N ASN A 29 18.65 -12.95 -11.93
CA ASN A 29 18.29 -14.20 -11.20
C ASN A 29 18.24 -13.87 -9.68
N THR A 30 17.48 -14.50 -8.76
CA THR A 30 16.43 -15.56 -8.75
C THR A 30 15.81 -15.60 -7.34
N TRP A 31 14.49 -15.75 -7.20
CA TRP A 31 13.80 -16.61 -6.20
C TRP A 31 12.40 -16.96 -6.75
N ILE A 32 12.04 -18.25 -6.68
CA ILE A 32 10.87 -18.87 -7.35
C ILE A 32 9.67 -18.94 -6.40
N SER A 33 8.53 -18.39 -6.81
CA SER A 33 7.19 -18.70 -6.26
C SER A 33 6.58 -19.89 -7.01
N SER A 34 5.87 -20.77 -6.29
CA SER A 34 5.41 -22.11 -6.74
C SER A 34 4.32 -22.14 -7.82
N HIS A 35 4.02 -21.03 -8.50
CA HIS A 35 2.86 -20.92 -9.40
C HIS A 35 3.17 -20.79 -10.90
N ARG A 36 4.38 -21.10 -11.37
CA ARG A 36 4.69 -21.21 -12.82
C ARG A 36 5.76 -22.27 -13.10
N ILE A 37 5.47 -23.25 -13.97
CA ILE A 37 6.45 -24.22 -14.49
C ILE A 37 7.03 -23.71 -15.84
N ALA A 38 8.37 -23.54 -15.81
CA ALA A 38 9.46 -23.64 -16.80
C ALA A 38 9.33 -23.28 -18.31
N TYR A 39 10.34 -22.55 -18.86
CA TYR A 39 11.48 -23.08 -19.67
C TYR A 39 12.56 -21.98 -19.96
N ASN A 40 13.85 -22.28 -19.66
CA ASN A 40 15.23 -21.85 -20.10
C ASN A 40 15.56 -20.40 -20.56
N ASP A 41 16.76 -19.78 -20.47
CA ASP A 41 18.02 -19.82 -19.66
C ASP A 41 18.89 -18.55 -20.02
N GLU A 42 19.72 -18.04 -19.06
CA GLU A 42 20.88 -17.04 -19.14
C GLU A 42 20.65 -15.48 -19.23
N PRO A 43 21.66 -14.56 -19.03
CA PRO A 43 22.06 -13.90 -17.75
C PRO A 43 22.14 -12.32 -17.68
N PRO A 44 22.17 -11.69 -16.47
CA PRO A 44 22.59 -10.33 -15.98
C PRO A 44 23.01 -9.04 -16.72
N SER A 45 22.21 -7.94 -16.76
CA SER A 45 22.64 -6.52 -16.86
C SER A 45 21.54 -5.51 -16.45
N ASP A 46 21.95 -4.32 -16.05
CA ASP A 46 21.25 -3.31 -15.23
C ASP A 46 20.37 -2.36 -16.07
N ASP A 47 19.16 -1.99 -15.59
CA ASP A 47 18.35 -0.97 -16.26
C ASP A 47 17.46 -0.12 -15.32
N SER A 48 17.48 1.15 -15.66
CA SER A 48 16.85 2.31 -15.04
C SER A 48 15.62 2.74 -15.84
N SER A 49 14.48 2.09 -15.61
CA SER A 49 13.18 2.70 -15.88
C SER A 49 12.08 1.94 -15.13
N THR A 50 11.54 2.56 -14.08
CA THR A 50 10.50 1.92 -13.28
C THR A 50 9.33 2.88 -13.12
N ASP A 51 8.25 2.62 -13.86
CA ASP A 51 6.89 2.97 -13.43
C ASP A 51 6.59 2.13 -12.17
N VAL A 52 6.92 2.70 -11.02
CA VAL A 52 6.78 2.06 -9.70
C VAL A 52 5.34 2.24 -9.19
N LEU A 53 4.84 1.27 -8.41
CA LEU A 53 3.62 1.43 -7.61
C LEU A 53 3.74 2.68 -6.72
N GLU A 54 2.69 3.48 -6.65
CA GLU A 54 2.70 4.78 -5.96
C GLU A 54 2.35 4.62 -4.47
N PHE A 55 2.91 5.50 -3.62
CA PHE A 55 2.78 5.46 -2.16
C PHE A 55 2.37 6.84 -1.62
N GLU A 56 1.30 6.88 -0.81
CA GLU A 56 0.58 8.11 -0.43
C GLU A 56 0.98 8.61 0.97
N MET A 57 2.22 9.09 1.11
CA MET A 57 2.77 9.54 2.40
C MET A 57 1.84 10.56 3.09
N ALA A 58 1.34 11.55 2.35
CA ALA A 58 0.54 12.64 2.93
C ALA A 58 -0.74 12.15 3.61
N GLU A 59 -1.39 11.14 3.03
CA GLU A 59 -2.65 10.58 3.52
C GLU A 59 -2.41 9.75 4.78
N HIS A 60 -1.42 8.86 4.77
CA HIS A 60 -1.03 8.07 5.94
C HIS A 60 -0.56 8.95 7.10
N GLN A 61 0.28 9.94 6.79
CA GLN A 61 0.79 10.87 7.79
C GLN A 61 -0.34 11.69 8.39
N PHE A 62 -1.30 12.13 7.58
CA PHE A 62 -2.49 12.84 8.07
C PHE A 62 -3.26 11.98 9.07
N LEU A 63 -3.64 10.75 8.71
CA LEU A 63 -4.44 9.85 9.56
C LEU A 63 -3.77 9.61 10.92
N GLY A 64 -2.50 9.22 10.90
CA GLY A 64 -1.74 8.99 12.14
C GLY A 64 -1.47 10.27 12.94
N ASN A 65 -1.48 11.45 12.30
CA ASN A 65 -1.33 12.73 13.00
C ASN A 65 -2.60 13.19 13.73
N GLN A 66 -3.78 12.73 13.31
CA GLN A 66 -5.07 13.18 13.87
C GLN A 66 -5.43 12.49 15.19
N ILE A 67 -4.89 11.30 15.47
CA ILE A 67 -5.28 10.55 16.67
C ILE A 67 -4.72 11.18 17.96
N THR A 68 -5.36 10.83 19.08
CA THR A 68 -4.98 11.27 20.42
C THR A 68 -4.71 10.09 21.36
N PRO A 69 -3.53 9.46 21.29
CA PRO A 69 -3.17 8.35 22.17
C PRO A 69 -3.00 8.81 23.63
N ILE A 70 -2.87 7.86 24.54
CA ILE A 70 -2.71 8.12 25.98
C ILE A 70 -1.27 7.81 26.43
N ASP A 71 -0.67 8.68 27.24
CA ASP A 71 0.67 8.50 27.79
C ASP A 71 0.70 7.60 29.06
N ASP A 72 1.89 7.38 29.60
CA ASP A 72 2.12 6.57 30.80
C ASP A 72 1.50 7.14 32.09
N LYS A 73 1.04 8.40 32.04
CA LYS A 73 0.37 9.10 33.15
C LYS A 73 -1.14 9.17 32.97
N GLY A 74 -1.68 8.60 31.88
CA GLY A 74 -3.11 8.66 31.58
C GLY A 74 -3.57 9.93 30.87
N ASN A 75 -2.64 10.78 30.40
CA ASN A 75 -2.99 11.99 29.65
C ASN A 75 -3.08 11.70 28.15
N LYS A 76 -4.10 12.26 27.50
CA LYS A 76 -4.17 12.28 26.04
C LYS A 76 -3.13 13.25 25.47
N PHE A 77 -2.51 12.89 24.36
CA PHE A 77 -1.62 13.78 23.63
C PHE A 77 -1.92 13.73 22.12
N GLN A 78 -1.67 14.83 21.41
CA GLN A 78 -1.79 14.83 19.95
C GLN A 78 -0.61 14.07 19.34
N ALA A 79 -0.89 13.04 18.53
CA ALA A 79 0.14 12.17 17.96
C ALA A 79 1.18 12.91 17.10
N SER A 80 0.79 14.03 16.47
CA SER A 80 1.68 14.91 15.70
C SER A 80 2.61 15.81 16.54
N LYS A 81 2.48 15.80 17.87
CA LYS A 81 3.22 16.69 18.78
C LYS A 81 4.20 15.98 19.70
N VAL A 82 4.08 14.66 19.85
CA VAL A 82 4.94 13.88 20.74
C VAL A 82 5.68 12.81 19.94
N PRO A 83 7.01 12.84 19.90
CA PRO A 83 7.77 11.78 19.25
C PRO A 83 7.67 10.48 20.06
N ILE A 84 7.48 9.37 19.36
CA ILE A 84 7.31 8.03 19.97
C ILE A 84 8.44 7.06 19.59
N LEU A 85 9.30 7.46 18.65
CA LEU A 85 10.50 6.72 18.25
C LEU A 85 11.63 7.73 17.99
N PHE A 86 12.83 7.41 18.44
CA PHE A 86 14.03 8.21 18.18
C PHE A 86 15.02 7.34 17.42
N LEU A 87 15.42 7.80 16.24
CA LEU A 87 16.44 7.14 15.42
C LEU A 87 17.80 7.79 15.65
N GLY A 88 18.87 7.00 15.66
CA GLY A 88 20.23 7.49 15.90
C GLY A 88 20.55 7.72 17.39
N SER A 89 21.65 8.42 17.66
CA SER A 89 22.14 8.66 19.03
C SER A 89 23.00 9.93 19.11
N GLY A 90 23.21 10.45 20.31
CA GLY A 90 24.06 11.62 20.54
C GLY A 90 23.48 12.89 19.88
N SER A 91 24.32 13.63 19.15
CA SER A 91 23.89 14.83 18.41
C SER A 91 23.18 14.51 17.09
N ASN A 92 23.18 13.26 16.63
CA ASN A 92 22.57 12.83 15.38
C ASN A 92 21.33 11.99 15.65
N ILE A 93 20.26 12.65 16.10
CA ILE A 93 18.97 12.03 16.39
C ILE A 93 17.92 12.51 15.38
N GLN A 94 17.00 11.63 14.99
CA GLN A 94 15.77 11.97 14.28
C GLN A 94 14.57 11.49 15.10
N PRO A 95 13.80 12.41 15.72
CA PRO A 95 12.54 12.05 16.34
C PRO A 95 11.50 11.73 15.26
N LEU A 96 10.71 10.69 15.48
CA LEU A 96 9.58 10.29 14.65
C LEU A 96 8.28 10.30 15.43
N TYR A 97 7.23 10.76 14.76
CA TYR A 97 5.86 10.85 15.25
C TYR A 97 5.01 9.72 14.66
N TYR A 98 3.85 9.45 15.26
CA TYR A 98 2.97 8.36 14.83
C TYR A 98 2.66 8.40 13.33
N GLY A 99 2.20 9.55 12.82
CA GLY A 99 1.88 9.72 11.40
C GLY A 99 3.08 9.48 10.49
N GLN A 100 4.27 9.92 10.86
CA GLN A 100 5.49 9.67 10.07
C GLN A 100 5.85 8.19 10.04
N ILE A 101 5.71 7.46 11.15
CA ILE A 101 5.99 6.02 11.17
C ILE A 101 4.99 5.29 10.27
N SER A 102 3.71 5.62 10.37
CA SER A 102 2.65 5.05 9.54
C SER A 102 2.85 5.31 8.05
N ALA A 103 3.35 6.47 7.68
CA ALA A 103 3.54 6.85 6.28
C ALA A 103 4.86 6.33 5.68
N LEU A 104 5.77 5.86 6.52
CA LEU A 104 7.03 5.23 6.09
C LEU A 104 6.94 3.71 5.99
N ALA A 105 6.07 3.09 6.80
CA ALA A 105 5.89 1.64 6.87
C ALA A 105 5.36 1.06 5.55
N GLY A 106 5.82 -0.13 5.15
CA GLY A 106 5.36 -0.81 3.93
C GLY A 106 5.94 -0.21 2.65
N ASP A 107 5.73 1.09 2.48
CA ASP A 107 6.08 1.89 1.29
C ASP A 107 7.60 2.10 1.15
N PHE A 108 8.22 2.55 2.25
CA PHE A 108 9.63 2.91 2.27
C PHE A 108 10.44 2.00 3.19
N TYR A 109 9.79 1.29 4.11
CA TYR A 109 10.42 0.43 5.10
C TYR A 109 9.75 -0.94 5.11
N GLY A 110 10.53 -1.95 4.75
CA GLY A 110 10.07 -3.32 4.57
C GLY A 110 11.24 -4.23 4.18
N THR A 111 10.95 -5.51 3.95
CA THR A 111 11.96 -6.51 3.57
C THR A 111 11.58 -7.24 2.30
N THR A 112 12.46 -8.12 1.82
CA THR A 112 12.18 -9.07 0.74
C THR A 112 11.12 -10.11 1.09
N ASN A 113 10.71 -10.20 2.35
CA ASN A 113 9.80 -11.20 2.87
C ASN A 113 8.51 -10.50 3.29
N PRO A 114 7.47 -10.49 2.43
CA PRO A 114 6.16 -9.96 2.80
C PRO A 114 5.64 -10.63 4.07
N ILE A 115 5.01 -9.84 4.92
CA ILE A 115 4.49 -10.24 6.22
C ILE A 115 3.41 -11.29 6.02
N SER A 116 2.50 -11.08 5.06
CA SER A 116 1.39 -11.99 4.77
C SER A 116 1.80 -13.38 4.28
N ASP A 117 3.04 -13.54 3.81
CA ASP A 117 3.58 -14.81 3.28
C ASP A 117 4.09 -15.77 4.37
N GLY A 118 4.08 -15.36 5.64
CA GLY A 118 4.58 -16.21 6.71
C GLY A 118 3.77 -17.51 6.83
N ILE A 119 4.47 -18.64 6.94
CA ILE A 119 3.85 -19.98 6.92
C ILE A 119 2.96 -20.27 8.13
N ASP A 120 3.18 -19.54 9.23
CA ASP A 120 2.43 -19.61 10.48
C ASP A 120 2.42 -18.24 11.20
N GLU A 121 1.87 -18.16 12.41
CA GLU A 121 1.85 -16.91 13.18
C GLU A 121 3.24 -16.41 13.60
N ASP A 122 4.18 -17.32 13.91
CA ASP A 122 5.51 -16.96 14.41
C ASP A 122 6.39 -16.42 13.27
N ASP A 123 6.32 -17.03 12.08
CA ASP A 123 7.01 -16.53 10.88
C ASP A 123 6.47 -15.16 10.48
N ARG A 124 5.15 -14.97 10.49
CA ARG A 124 4.53 -13.65 10.22
C ARG A 124 4.99 -12.60 11.24
N HIS A 125 4.98 -12.94 12.53
CA HIS A 125 5.46 -12.06 13.59
C HIS A 125 6.92 -11.66 13.37
N LYS A 126 7.78 -12.63 13.05
CA LYS A 126 9.19 -12.38 12.74
C LYS A 126 9.36 -11.44 11.54
N ARG A 127 8.65 -11.69 10.44
CA ARG A 127 8.68 -10.84 9.23
C ARG A 127 8.25 -9.41 9.52
N PHE A 128 7.20 -9.23 10.31
CA PHE A 128 6.77 -7.91 10.76
C PHE A 128 7.87 -7.20 11.57
N LEU A 129 8.49 -7.90 12.53
CA LEU A 129 9.60 -7.32 13.30
C LEU A 129 10.81 -7.00 12.42
N ASP A 130 11.15 -7.85 11.46
CA ASP A 130 12.25 -7.61 10.53
C ASP A 130 11.98 -6.36 9.67
N ALA A 131 10.75 -6.20 9.16
CA ALA A 131 10.30 -5.01 8.44
C ALA A 131 10.35 -3.75 9.33
N PHE A 132 9.75 -3.78 10.51
CA PHE A 132 9.81 -2.68 11.48
C PHE A 132 11.25 -2.30 11.85
N ASN A 133 12.14 -3.28 11.99
CA ASN A 133 13.54 -3.08 12.33
C ASN A 133 14.38 -2.51 11.17
N THR A 134 13.87 -2.44 9.94
CA THR A 134 14.52 -1.64 8.89
C THR A 134 14.43 -0.13 9.20
N LEU A 135 13.38 0.29 9.91
CA LEU A 135 13.20 1.63 10.43
C LEU A 135 13.80 1.79 11.83
N ALA A 136 13.33 1.00 12.80
CA ALA A 136 13.56 1.24 14.22
C ALA A 136 14.90 0.71 14.76
N ASN A 137 15.54 -0.24 14.06
CA ASN A 137 16.79 -0.87 14.50
C ASN A 137 17.74 -1.11 13.33
N ASN A 138 18.12 -0.01 12.66
CA ASN A 138 19.01 0.00 11.51
C ASN A 138 20.07 1.11 11.65
N PRO A 139 21.08 0.95 12.53
CA PRO A 139 22.13 1.96 12.72
C PRO A 139 23.02 2.17 11.49
N GLN A 140 22.97 1.28 10.49
CA GLN A 140 23.76 1.40 9.26
C GLN A 140 23.25 2.54 8.36
N ASP A 141 21.94 2.76 8.35
CA ASP A 141 21.27 3.74 7.48
C ASP A 141 20.62 4.89 8.28
N GLN A 142 20.28 4.66 9.55
CA GLN A 142 19.57 5.63 10.37
C GLN A 142 20.49 6.51 11.22
N PRO A 143 20.11 7.79 11.43
CA PRO A 143 18.84 8.44 11.04
C PRO A 143 18.80 9.08 9.64
N GLN A 144 19.87 8.97 8.86
CA GLN A 144 20.04 9.75 7.63
C GLN A 144 19.01 9.38 6.56
N ASP A 145 18.72 8.09 6.37
CA ASP A 145 17.72 7.61 5.41
C ASP A 145 16.33 8.18 5.72
N ALA A 146 15.84 8.01 6.96
CA ALA A 146 14.53 8.54 7.36
C ALA A 146 14.47 10.06 7.27
N ARG A 147 15.52 10.76 7.73
CA ARG A 147 15.58 12.23 7.68
C ARG A 147 15.52 12.74 6.24
N ALA A 148 16.23 12.11 5.32
CA ALA A 148 16.24 12.51 3.92
C ALA A 148 14.87 12.26 3.27
N LEU A 149 14.29 11.07 3.46
CA LEU A 149 12.99 10.70 2.92
C LEU A 149 11.87 11.61 3.44
N ILE A 150 11.76 11.79 4.76
CA ILE A 150 10.76 12.68 5.35
C ILE A 150 10.87 14.09 4.78
N LYS A 151 12.10 14.62 4.64
CA LYS A 151 12.31 15.95 4.06
C LYS A 151 11.79 16.05 2.62
N TYR A 152 12.00 15.01 1.81
CA TYR A 152 11.56 15.02 0.41
C TYR A 152 10.05 14.80 0.30
N LEU A 153 9.50 13.86 1.06
CA LEU A 153 8.06 13.55 1.08
C LEU A 153 7.22 14.68 1.68
N GLN A 154 7.82 15.56 2.50
CA GLN A 154 7.15 16.76 3.01
C GLN A 154 6.66 17.70 1.88
N LEU A 155 7.26 17.63 0.68
CA LEU A 155 6.78 18.38 -0.48
C LEU A 155 5.33 18.02 -0.84
N GLU A 156 5.00 16.73 -0.83
CA GLU A 156 3.63 16.26 -1.06
C GLU A 156 2.70 16.71 0.07
N VAL A 157 3.11 16.51 1.33
CA VAL A 157 2.34 16.92 2.52
C VAL A 157 1.99 18.41 2.47
N ASP A 158 2.95 19.25 2.06
CA ASP A 158 2.76 20.70 1.98
C ASP A 158 1.78 21.09 0.86
N GLU A 159 1.85 20.43 -0.31
CA GLU A 159 0.96 20.68 -1.44
C GLU A 159 -0.48 20.19 -1.19
N VAL A 160 -0.63 19.00 -0.60
CA VAL A 160 -1.92 18.49 -0.13
C VAL A 160 -2.51 19.44 0.92
N GLY A 161 -1.70 19.85 1.91
CA GLY A 161 -2.11 20.80 2.93
C GLY A 161 -2.50 22.17 2.36
N ARG A 162 -1.81 22.63 1.31
CA ARG A 162 -2.13 23.87 0.60
C ARG A 162 -3.46 23.76 -0.14
N ALA A 163 -3.69 22.68 -0.90
CA ALA A 163 -4.95 22.44 -1.59
C ALA A 163 -6.13 22.40 -0.61
N HIS A 164 -5.97 21.71 0.51
CA HIS A 164 -6.98 21.64 1.56
C HIS A 164 -7.30 23.03 2.16
N ARG A 165 -6.28 23.85 2.49
CA ARG A 165 -6.48 25.23 3.00
C ARG A 165 -7.18 26.13 1.98
N GLU A 166 -6.91 25.93 0.70
CA GLU A 166 -7.56 26.63 -0.41
C GLU A 166 -8.97 26.10 -0.73
N LYS A 167 -9.48 25.13 0.05
CA LYS A 167 -10.78 24.46 -0.17
C LYS A 167 -10.89 23.80 -1.54
N ARG A 168 -9.77 23.38 -2.11
CA ARG A 168 -9.72 22.52 -3.30
C ARG A 168 -9.58 21.07 -2.86
N ASP A 169 -10.21 20.18 -3.61
CA ASP A 169 -9.99 18.74 -3.45
C ASP A 169 -8.50 18.42 -3.67
N PRO A 170 -7.78 17.88 -2.67
CA PRO A 170 -6.35 17.62 -2.77
C PRO A 170 -5.95 16.78 -3.96
N SER A 171 -6.80 15.86 -4.39
CA SER A 171 -6.56 15.04 -5.57
C SER A 171 -6.26 15.83 -6.86
N THR A 172 -6.69 17.10 -6.93
CA THR A 172 -6.44 17.96 -8.09
C THR A 172 -4.96 18.28 -8.33
N ILE A 173 -4.08 18.12 -7.32
CA ILE A 173 -2.64 18.39 -7.49
C ILE A 173 -1.96 17.35 -8.38
N TYR A 174 -2.51 16.13 -8.47
CA TYR A 174 -1.96 15.01 -9.24
C TYR A 174 -2.34 15.04 -10.74
N LYS A 175 -3.10 16.04 -11.21
CA LYS A 175 -3.50 16.17 -12.63
C LYS A 175 -2.29 16.30 -13.58
N GLY A 176 -1.16 16.78 -13.09
CA GLY A 176 0.09 16.92 -13.85
C GLY A 176 1.08 15.78 -13.65
N GLY A 177 0.69 14.73 -12.92
CA GLY A 177 1.58 13.70 -12.40
C GLY A 177 1.93 13.93 -10.92
N GLU A 178 2.87 13.14 -10.44
CA GLU A 178 3.25 13.10 -9.03
C GLU A 178 3.91 14.38 -8.53
N VAL A 179 3.61 14.73 -7.27
CA VAL A 179 4.28 15.84 -6.58
C VAL A 179 5.73 15.46 -6.24
N VAL A 180 5.96 14.20 -5.89
CA VAL A 180 7.28 13.63 -5.59
C VAL A 180 7.67 12.64 -6.68
N SER A 181 8.93 12.68 -7.12
CA SER A 181 9.38 11.83 -8.23
C SER A 181 9.74 10.42 -7.76
N ASN A 182 9.08 9.41 -8.34
CA ASN A 182 9.42 7.99 -8.17
C ASN A 182 10.91 7.71 -8.49
N VAL A 183 11.49 8.41 -9.47
CA VAL A 183 12.91 8.28 -9.82
C VAL A 183 13.78 8.81 -8.69
N THR A 184 13.43 9.96 -8.10
CA THR A 184 14.15 10.49 -6.92
C THR A 184 14.02 9.57 -5.72
N LEU A 185 12.82 9.02 -5.44
CA LEU A 185 12.62 8.06 -4.36
C LEU A 185 13.45 6.79 -4.56
N GLN A 186 13.50 6.26 -5.79
CA GLN A 186 14.35 5.13 -6.11
C GLN A 186 15.84 5.47 -5.91
N MET A 187 16.33 6.61 -6.38
CA MET A 187 17.72 7.02 -6.18
C MET A 187 18.08 7.15 -4.69
N MET A 188 17.21 7.76 -3.88
CA MET A 188 17.43 7.93 -2.44
C MET A 188 17.53 6.58 -1.71
N THR A 189 16.72 5.61 -2.12
CA THR A 189 16.63 4.30 -1.45
C THR A 189 17.56 3.23 -2.05
N SER A 190 18.18 3.48 -3.21
CA SER A 190 19.08 2.51 -3.88
C SER A 190 20.39 2.24 -3.12
N SER A 191 20.80 3.16 -2.25
CA SER A 191 22.10 3.10 -1.55
C SER A 191 22.03 2.51 -0.13
N ARG A 192 20.87 1.94 0.25
CA ARG A 192 20.63 1.34 1.58
C ARG A 192 21.58 0.18 1.85
N LYS A 193 22.18 0.19 3.04
CA LYS A 193 23.29 -0.70 3.41
C LYS A 193 22.85 -1.93 4.17
N LYS A 194 21.75 -1.84 4.95
CA LYS A 194 21.26 -3.00 5.70
C LYS A 194 20.84 -4.12 4.75
N ALA A 195 21.32 -5.33 5.03
CA ALA A 195 20.93 -6.51 4.27
C ALA A 195 19.39 -6.69 4.30
N ASN A 196 18.82 -7.06 3.15
CA ASN A 196 17.37 -7.20 2.93
C ASN A 196 16.55 -5.92 3.12
N PHE A 197 17.18 -4.75 3.25
CA PHE A 197 16.49 -3.47 3.22
C PHE A 197 16.34 -3.01 1.77
N LEU A 198 15.12 -3.08 1.26
CA LEU A 198 14.84 -2.89 -0.17
C LEU A 198 14.79 -1.41 -0.59
N SER A 199 15.05 -1.16 -1.87
CA SER A 199 14.77 0.13 -2.49
C SER A 199 13.27 0.30 -2.74
N TYR A 200 12.83 1.53 -2.99
CA TYR A 200 11.44 1.90 -3.31
C TYR A 200 10.82 0.99 -4.39
N ALA A 201 11.46 0.88 -5.57
CA ALA A 201 10.96 0.05 -6.66
C ALA A 201 10.90 -1.44 -6.33
N LYS A 202 11.83 -1.94 -5.50
CA LYS A 202 11.84 -3.36 -5.10
C LYS A 202 10.75 -3.66 -4.09
N LEU A 203 10.42 -2.74 -3.17
CA LEU A 203 9.29 -2.89 -2.26
C LEU A 203 7.98 -2.92 -3.04
N ALA A 204 7.75 -1.93 -3.90
CA ALA A 204 6.57 -1.83 -4.75
C ALA A 204 6.32 -3.07 -5.63
N LEU A 205 7.37 -3.81 -6.00
CA LEU A 205 7.23 -5.04 -6.78
C LEU A 205 6.54 -6.18 -5.99
N ILE A 206 6.76 -6.27 -4.68
CA ILE A 206 6.30 -7.37 -3.81
C ILE A 206 5.33 -6.89 -2.71
N ASN A 207 4.64 -5.78 -2.96
CA ASN A 207 3.83 -5.08 -1.97
C ASN A 207 2.38 -5.57 -1.86
N TRP A 208 2.12 -6.87 -2.03
CA TRP A 208 0.76 -7.38 -1.82
C TRP A 208 0.31 -7.27 -0.36
N ASP A 209 1.22 -7.07 0.60
CA ASP A 209 0.88 -6.74 1.99
C ASP A 209 -0.05 -5.53 2.17
N HIS A 210 -0.25 -4.70 1.13
CA HIS A 210 -1.16 -3.54 1.14
C HIS A 210 -2.59 -3.90 0.69
N PHE A 211 -2.81 -5.10 0.16
CA PHE A 211 -4.04 -5.42 -0.56
C PHE A 211 -4.93 -6.44 0.16
N GLY A 212 -6.22 -6.15 0.26
CA GLY A 212 -7.26 -7.10 0.63
C GLY A 212 -6.93 -7.96 1.86
N ASP A 213 -6.91 -9.29 1.68
CA ASP A 213 -6.68 -10.24 2.78
C ASP A 213 -5.21 -10.25 3.26
N ASP A 214 -4.28 -9.85 2.40
CA ASP A 214 -2.87 -9.71 2.73
C ASP A 214 -2.65 -8.53 3.68
N ALA A 215 -3.27 -7.37 3.40
CA ALA A 215 -3.29 -6.23 4.34
C ALA A 215 -3.98 -6.55 5.67
N ARG A 216 -5.09 -7.31 5.64
CA ARG A 216 -5.70 -7.82 6.87
C ARG A 216 -4.70 -8.63 7.68
N THR A 217 -3.93 -9.50 7.03
CA THR A 217 -2.91 -10.33 7.69
C THR A 217 -1.76 -9.49 8.25
N SER A 218 -1.25 -8.54 7.48
CA SER A 218 -0.16 -7.65 7.87
C SER A 218 -0.53 -6.76 9.05
N TYR A 219 -1.69 -6.09 9.00
CA TYR A 219 -2.22 -5.31 10.12
C TYR A 219 -2.44 -6.19 11.36
N THR A 220 -3.13 -7.33 11.21
CA THR A 220 -3.38 -8.25 12.34
C THR A 220 -2.09 -8.63 13.05
N THR A 221 -1.08 -9.01 12.26
CA THR A 221 0.22 -9.47 12.76
C THR A 221 0.94 -8.36 13.52
N GLY A 222 1.04 -7.18 12.91
CA GLY A 222 1.72 -6.04 13.52
C GLY A 222 1.01 -5.48 14.75
N HIS A 223 -0.32 -5.36 14.69
CA HIS A 223 -1.13 -4.88 15.79
C HIS A 223 -1.09 -5.85 16.99
N LYS A 224 -1.20 -7.16 16.72
CA LYS A 224 -1.00 -8.20 17.75
C LYS A 224 0.38 -8.09 18.40
N ALA A 225 1.44 -7.92 17.60
CA ALA A 225 2.79 -7.75 18.11
C ALA A 225 2.92 -6.50 19.02
N ALA A 226 2.29 -5.38 18.64
CA ALA A 226 2.26 -4.16 19.44
C ALA A 226 1.49 -4.34 20.76
N ILE A 227 0.31 -4.97 20.72
CA ILE A 227 -0.51 -5.30 21.91
C ILE A 227 0.25 -6.23 22.86
N GLU A 228 0.90 -7.27 22.33
CA GLU A 228 1.67 -8.20 23.16
C GLU A 228 2.88 -7.53 23.80
N LEU A 229 3.60 -6.67 23.06
CA LEU A 229 4.68 -5.87 23.62
C LEU A 229 4.18 -4.93 24.73
N ALA A 230 3.04 -4.25 24.50
CA ALA A 230 2.41 -3.39 25.49
C ALA A 230 2.03 -4.16 26.77
N ALA A 231 1.40 -5.32 26.62
CA ALA A 231 0.94 -6.16 27.73
C ALA A 231 2.10 -6.74 28.56
N ARG A 232 3.16 -7.21 27.91
CA ARG A 232 4.32 -7.84 28.58
C ARG A 232 5.40 -6.85 29.01
N GLY A 233 5.45 -5.67 28.40
CA GLY A 233 6.46 -4.65 28.64
C GLY A 233 6.34 -3.97 30.01
N GLY A 234 7.39 -3.23 30.38
CA GLY A 234 7.44 -2.45 31.61
C GLY A 234 6.37 -1.33 31.69
N ARG A 235 6.26 -0.69 32.86
CA ARG A 235 5.39 0.48 33.09
C ARG A 235 6.07 1.81 32.72
N ALA A 236 7.25 1.76 32.11
CA ALA A 236 7.93 2.96 31.65
C ALA A 236 7.31 3.48 30.36
N LYS A 237 7.35 4.81 30.18
CA LYS A 237 6.94 5.52 28.96
C LYS A 237 7.52 4.92 27.69
N ASP A 238 8.81 4.62 27.70
CA ASP A 238 9.53 4.10 26.52
C ASP A 238 8.98 2.73 26.06
N ALA A 239 8.50 1.90 27.00
CA ALA A 239 7.90 0.62 26.65
C ALA A 239 6.55 0.79 25.94
N LEU A 240 5.72 1.71 26.42
CA LEU A 240 4.46 2.07 25.76
C LEU A 240 4.70 2.74 24.40
N PHE A 241 5.67 3.65 24.32
CA PHE A 241 5.98 4.39 23.09
C PHE A 241 6.55 3.48 22.00
N LYS A 242 7.36 2.49 22.38
CA LYS A 242 7.80 1.44 21.45
C LYS A 242 6.62 0.61 20.93
N ALA A 243 5.65 0.27 21.77
CA ALA A 243 4.44 -0.42 21.33
C ALA A 243 3.59 0.45 20.39
N TYR A 244 3.44 1.75 20.67
CA TYR A 244 2.81 2.67 19.72
C TYR A 244 3.57 2.80 18.40
N ALA A 245 4.91 2.78 18.41
CA ALA A 245 5.70 2.82 17.18
C ALA A 245 5.47 1.56 16.32
N MET A 246 5.42 0.38 16.93
CA MET A 246 5.03 -0.85 16.23
C MET A 246 3.59 -0.76 15.70
N ASN A 247 2.68 -0.21 16.50
CA ASN A 247 1.29 -0.04 16.09
C ASN A 247 1.13 0.92 14.92
N ALA A 248 1.83 2.05 14.93
CA ALA A 248 1.84 3.01 13.84
C ALA A 248 2.33 2.36 12.54
N PHE A 249 3.35 1.49 12.63
CA PHE A 249 3.83 0.73 11.48
C PHE A 249 2.78 -0.26 10.97
N ALA A 250 2.04 -0.92 11.86
CA ALA A 250 0.94 -1.83 11.50
C ALA A 250 -0.28 -1.09 10.93
N ASP A 251 -0.58 0.09 11.45
CA ASP A 251 -1.72 0.92 11.05
C ASP A 251 -1.61 1.41 9.62
N HIS A 252 -0.43 1.41 9.02
CA HIS A 252 -0.27 1.60 7.58
C HIS A 252 -1.20 0.66 6.79
N PHE A 253 -1.06 -0.66 7.01
CA PHE A 253 -1.88 -1.68 6.36
C PHE A 253 -3.35 -1.62 6.79
N LEU A 254 -3.65 -1.06 7.97
CA LEU A 254 -5.04 -0.78 8.36
C LEU A 254 -5.65 0.32 7.51
N GLN A 255 -4.87 1.36 7.19
CA GLN A 255 -5.33 2.50 6.41
C GLN A 255 -5.56 2.10 4.96
N ASP A 256 -4.72 1.23 4.39
CA ASP A 256 -4.92 0.65 3.06
C ASP A 256 -6.27 -0.07 2.93
N LEU A 257 -6.77 -0.68 4.02
CA LEU A 257 -8.09 -1.32 4.03
C LEU A 257 -9.27 -0.34 3.94
N PHE A 258 -9.03 0.97 3.90
CA PHE A 258 -10.03 1.99 3.58
C PHE A 258 -9.86 2.57 2.17
N SER A 259 -8.83 2.17 1.43
CA SER A 259 -8.60 2.59 0.05
C SER A 259 -9.20 1.60 -0.95
N ALA A 260 -9.99 2.11 -1.88
CA ALA A 260 -10.78 1.28 -2.78
C ALA A 260 -9.93 0.36 -3.68
N GLY A 261 -8.80 0.86 -4.21
CA GLY A 261 -7.87 0.08 -5.01
C GLY A 261 -7.24 -1.06 -4.22
N HIS A 262 -6.82 -0.78 -2.98
CA HIS A 262 -6.26 -1.78 -2.05
C HIS A 262 -7.27 -2.85 -1.64
N LEU A 263 -8.57 -2.54 -1.59
CA LEU A 263 -9.62 -3.51 -1.23
C LEU A 263 -9.85 -4.61 -2.27
N ARG A 264 -9.81 -4.25 -3.56
CA ARG A 264 -10.34 -5.09 -4.64
C ARG A 264 -9.30 -5.59 -5.63
N THR A 265 -8.19 -4.88 -5.82
CA THR A 265 -7.16 -5.24 -6.79
C THR A 265 -6.54 -6.58 -6.43
N PRO A 266 -6.56 -7.59 -7.31
CA PRO A 266 -5.98 -8.90 -7.03
C PRO A 266 -4.44 -8.87 -7.22
N ARG A 267 -3.76 -7.98 -6.48
CA ARG A 267 -2.34 -7.63 -6.65
C ARG A 267 -1.42 -8.84 -6.64
N ARG A 268 -1.56 -9.71 -5.63
CA ARG A 268 -0.77 -10.95 -5.50
C ARG A 268 -0.97 -11.88 -6.70
N LEU A 269 -2.22 -12.02 -7.15
CA LEU A 269 -2.56 -12.94 -8.24
C LEU A 269 -2.07 -12.43 -9.60
N LEU A 270 -2.12 -11.11 -9.80
CA LEU A 270 -1.62 -10.46 -11.01
C LEU A 270 -0.10 -10.42 -11.06
N HIS A 271 0.58 -10.42 -9.91
CA HIS A 271 2.03 -10.43 -9.87
C HIS A 271 2.58 -11.62 -10.66
N GLY A 272 3.49 -11.32 -11.58
CA GLY A 272 4.04 -12.28 -12.53
C GLY A 272 5.51 -12.04 -12.77
N PRO A 273 6.12 -12.76 -13.73
CA PRO A 273 7.53 -12.60 -14.00
C PRO A 273 7.85 -11.25 -14.64
N THR A 274 6.88 -10.46 -15.11
CA THR A 274 7.13 -9.14 -15.70
C THR A 274 6.36 -8.06 -14.94
N THR A 275 6.94 -6.86 -14.87
CA THR A 275 6.34 -5.69 -14.22
C THR A 275 5.08 -5.18 -14.94
N LEU A 276 4.87 -5.60 -16.19
CA LEU A 276 3.69 -5.20 -16.97
C LEU A 276 2.37 -5.68 -16.33
N ALA A 277 2.39 -6.83 -15.65
CA ALA A 277 1.22 -7.32 -14.93
C ALA A 277 0.96 -6.51 -13.66
N ASP A 278 2.01 -6.06 -12.99
CA ASP A 278 1.93 -5.14 -11.85
C ASP A 278 1.40 -3.76 -12.28
N LYS A 279 1.81 -3.26 -13.47
CA LYS A 279 1.25 -2.03 -14.05
C LYS A 279 -0.25 -2.18 -14.39
N CYS A 280 -0.67 -3.34 -14.88
CA CYS A 280 -2.10 -3.61 -15.06
C CYS A 280 -2.86 -3.60 -13.72
N ALA A 281 -2.27 -4.17 -12.66
CA ALA A 281 -2.83 -4.09 -11.31
C ALA A 281 -2.94 -2.63 -10.84
N GLN A 282 -1.92 -1.80 -11.09
CA GLN A 282 -1.94 -0.36 -10.81
C GLN A 282 -3.13 0.33 -11.51
N TYR A 283 -3.36 0.05 -12.79
CA TYR A 283 -4.48 0.65 -13.50
C TYR A 283 -5.84 0.32 -12.87
N MET A 284 -6.04 -0.92 -12.41
CA MET A 284 -7.26 -1.25 -11.66
C MET A 284 -7.31 -0.53 -10.31
N HIS A 285 -6.19 -0.53 -9.59
CA HIS A 285 -6.05 0.14 -8.31
C HIS A 285 -6.45 1.62 -8.40
N ASP A 286 -5.87 2.36 -9.33
CA ASP A 286 -6.11 3.80 -9.49
C ASP A 286 -7.53 4.11 -9.97
N GLU A 287 -8.08 3.26 -10.84
CA GLU A 287 -9.48 3.37 -11.27
C GLU A 287 -10.43 3.24 -10.08
N ASP A 288 -10.21 2.22 -9.24
CA ASP A 288 -11.03 1.97 -8.06
C ASP A 288 -10.88 3.09 -7.02
N CYS A 289 -9.66 3.57 -6.79
CA CYS A 289 -9.37 4.71 -5.91
C CYS A 289 -10.05 5.99 -6.38
N ALA A 290 -9.96 6.32 -7.67
CA ALA A 290 -10.47 7.56 -8.22
C ALA A 290 -12.00 7.60 -8.32
N LEU A 291 -12.63 6.48 -8.72
CA LEU A 291 -14.07 6.40 -9.01
C LEU A 291 -14.90 5.88 -7.82
N GLY A 292 -14.25 5.22 -6.87
CA GLY A 292 -14.84 4.75 -5.62
C GLY A 292 -15.67 3.47 -5.73
N LEU A 293 -15.82 2.79 -4.60
CA LEU A 293 -16.58 1.55 -4.45
C LEU A 293 -17.68 1.70 -3.40
N SER A 294 -18.86 1.14 -3.67
CA SER A 294 -19.95 1.07 -2.68
C SER A 294 -19.65 -0.03 -1.67
N VAL A 295 -19.29 0.32 -0.44
CA VAL A 295 -18.80 -0.63 0.56
C VAL A 295 -19.71 -0.73 1.77
N THR A 296 -19.52 -1.79 2.55
CA THR A 296 -20.26 -2.05 3.78
C THR A 296 -19.34 -2.70 4.81
N ASN A 297 -19.48 -2.37 6.09
CA ASN A 297 -18.75 -3.03 7.17
C ASN A 297 -19.57 -4.15 7.85
N LYS A 298 -18.98 -4.82 8.86
CA LYS A 298 -19.65 -5.89 9.61
C LYS A 298 -20.89 -5.44 10.38
N LYS A 299 -21.04 -4.13 10.64
CA LYS A 299 -22.22 -3.55 11.30
C LYS A 299 -23.36 -3.24 10.32
N GLY A 300 -23.17 -3.46 9.02
CA GLY A 300 -24.16 -3.13 8.00
C GLY A 300 -24.22 -1.64 7.65
N GLU A 301 -23.22 -0.84 8.02
CA GLU A 301 -23.15 0.56 7.61
C GLU A 301 -22.64 0.64 6.17
N HIS A 302 -23.26 1.49 5.34
CA HIS A 302 -22.99 1.59 3.90
C HIS A 302 -22.45 2.98 3.53
N TRP A 303 -21.44 3.04 2.66
CA TRP A 303 -20.88 4.30 2.14
C TRP A 303 -20.12 4.06 0.82
N VAL A 304 -19.59 5.13 0.22
CA VAL A 304 -18.66 5.04 -0.91
C VAL A 304 -17.25 5.27 -0.41
N ALA A 305 -16.36 4.30 -0.61
CA ALA A 305 -14.94 4.45 -0.33
C ALA A 305 -14.22 4.89 -1.61
N TYR A 306 -13.54 6.03 -1.56
CA TYR A 306 -12.46 6.39 -2.48
C TYR A 306 -11.13 6.10 -1.81
N GLY A 307 -10.06 5.99 -2.59
CA GLY A 307 -8.75 5.58 -2.10
C GLY A 307 -7.67 6.63 -2.27
N ASP A 308 -6.48 6.13 -2.56
CA ASP A 308 -5.22 6.85 -2.79
C ASP A 308 -5.45 8.13 -3.62
N ARG A 309 -4.78 9.21 -3.22
CA ARG A 309 -4.94 10.60 -3.70
C ARG A 309 -6.30 11.26 -3.40
N ARG A 310 -7.32 10.51 -2.97
CA ARG A 310 -8.69 10.99 -2.72
C ARG A 310 -9.08 10.96 -1.24
N LEU A 311 -8.20 10.57 -0.30
CA LEU A 311 -8.55 10.45 1.12
C LEU A 311 -9.14 11.77 1.67
N LEU A 312 -8.48 12.88 1.35
CA LEU A 312 -8.80 14.20 1.86
C LEU A 312 -9.74 15.01 0.96
N ASP A 313 -10.23 14.40 -0.11
CA ASP A 313 -11.25 15.01 -0.96
C ASP A 313 -12.59 15.05 -0.24
N ARG A 314 -13.38 16.09 -0.52
CA ARG A 314 -14.67 16.29 0.13
C ARG A 314 -15.64 15.13 -0.08
N VAL A 315 -15.58 14.46 -1.23
CA VAL A 315 -16.46 13.32 -1.52
C VAL A 315 -16.17 12.08 -0.65
N ASN A 316 -14.96 11.99 -0.07
CA ASN A 316 -14.50 10.84 0.70
C ASN A 316 -14.62 11.05 2.22
N GLU A 317 -15.28 12.12 2.67
CA GLU A 317 -15.33 12.52 4.08
C GLU A 317 -15.88 11.42 5.01
N ASP A 318 -16.88 10.65 4.58
CA ASP A 318 -17.42 9.56 5.39
C ASP A 318 -16.41 8.41 5.56
N ASN A 319 -15.71 8.04 4.48
CA ASN A 319 -14.66 7.03 4.53
C ASN A 319 -13.49 7.46 5.41
N LEU A 320 -13.06 8.73 5.30
CA LEU A 320 -12.03 9.33 6.15
C LEU A 320 -12.39 9.22 7.64
N LYS A 321 -13.62 9.59 8.03
CA LYS A 321 -14.08 9.49 9.43
C LYS A 321 -14.01 8.06 9.96
N ARG A 322 -14.35 7.08 9.12
CA ARG A 322 -14.32 5.65 9.48
C ARG A 322 -12.90 5.13 9.62
N CYS A 323 -12.00 5.52 8.73
CA CYS A 323 -10.58 5.21 8.82
C CYS A 323 -9.97 5.79 10.11
N LEU A 324 -10.22 7.07 10.40
CA LEU A 324 -9.79 7.72 11.64
C LEU A 324 -10.30 7.01 12.90
N ALA A 325 -11.56 6.57 12.90
CA ALA A 325 -12.12 5.80 14.02
C ALA A 325 -11.39 4.45 14.21
N ALA A 326 -11.01 3.79 13.12
CA ALA A 326 -10.27 2.52 13.16
C ALA A 326 -8.86 2.70 13.73
N VAL A 327 -8.09 3.67 13.21
CA VAL A 327 -6.72 3.98 13.66
C VAL A 327 -6.73 4.45 15.13
N HIS A 328 -7.71 5.27 15.52
CA HIS A 328 -7.86 5.67 16.92
C HIS A 328 -8.14 4.46 17.83
N ALA A 329 -9.07 3.57 17.45
CA ALA A 329 -9.36 2.35 18.20
C ALA A 329 -8.13 1.45 18.36
N SER A 330 -7.38 1.23 17.26
CA SER A 330 -6.11 0.50 17.25
C SER A 330 -5.14 1.05 18.30
N SER A 331 -4.91 2.37 18.34
CA SER A 331 -4.04 2.98 19.35
C SER A 331 -4.56 2.80 20.79
N MET A 332 -5.87 2.87 21.01
CA MET A 332 -6.47 2.72 22.33
C MET A 332 -6.36 1.28 22.86
N GLU A 333 -6.38 0.28 21.98
CA GLU A 333 -6.18 -1.12 22.32
C GLU A 333 -4.75 -1.38 22.81
N VAL A 334 -3.75 -0.75 22.21
CA VAL A 334 -2.35 -0.78 22.69
C VAL A 334 -2.24 -0.20 24.10
N TYR A 335 -2.84 0.97 24.35
CA TYR A 335 -2.86 1.56 25.70
C TYR A 335 -3.57 0.65 26.70
N THR A 336 -4.73 0.10 26.32
CA THR A 336 -5.51 -0.78 27.19
C THR A 336 -4.70 -2.02 27.57
N ALA A 337 -3.99 -2.61 26.61
CA ALA A 337 -3.12 -3.74 26.85
C ALA A 337 -1.96 -3.38 27.79
N TRP A 338 -1.33 -2.22 27.58
CA TRP A 338 -0.28 -1.72 28.47
C TRP A 338 -0.77 -1.45 29.90
N ASN A 339 -1.95 -0.84 30.03
CA ASN A 339 -2.50 -0.45 31.31
C ASN A 339 -2.97 -1.66 32.13
N THR A 340 -3.66 -2.60 31.48
CA THR A 340 -4.23 -3.81 32.12
C THR A 340 -3.24 -4.96 32.22
N LYS A 341 -2.12 -4.90 31.48
CA LYS A 341 -1.14 -5.98 31.33
C LYS A 341 -1.76 -7.28 30.80
N LYS A 342 -2.72 -7.12 29.88
CA LYS A 342 -3.42 -8.21 29.20
C LYS A 342 -3.50 -7.92 27.71
N ALA A 343 -3.15 -8.92 26.89
CA ALA A 343 -3.31 -8.82 25.45
C ALA A 343 -4.78 -9.09 25.08
N LEU A 344 -5.32 -8.26 24.18
CA LEU A 344 -6.62 -8.48 23.55
C LEU A 344 -6.49 -9.56 22.47
N PRO A 345 -7.40 -10.54 22.37
CA PRO A 345 -7.37 -11.51 21.27
C PRO A 345 -7.76 -10.85 19.94
N VAL A 346 -7.22 -11.36 18.83
CA VAL A 346 -7.44 -10.82 17.47
C VAL A 346 -8.92 -10.69 17.10
N SER A 347 -9.76 -11.61 17.58
CA SER A 347 -11.22 -11.60 17.34
C SER A 347 -11.92 -10.38 17.92
N GLU A 348 -11.30 -9.71 18.90
CA GLU A 348 -11.85 -8.55 19.60
C GLU A 348 -11.28 -7.21 19.10
N PHE A 349 -10.34 -7.21 18.14
CA PHE A 349 -9.81 -5.95 17.59
C PHE A 349 -10.94 -5.10 17.00
N GLY A 350 -11.05 -3.86 17.50
CA GLY A 350 -12.14 -2.95 17.21
C GLY A 350 -12.19 -2.51 15.74
N ALA A 351 -11.02 -2.43 15.09
CA ALA A 351 -10.89 -2.07 13.68
C ALA A 351 -11.72 -2.99 12.75
N TRP A 352 -11.90 -4.27 13.08
CA TRP A 352 -12.68 -5.20 12.25
C TRP A 352 -14.16 -4.84 12.14
N ASN A 353 -14.66 -3.99 13.04
CA ASN A 353 -16.03 -3.52 13.01
C ASN A 353 -16.24 -2.33 12.06
N THR A 354 -15.18 -1.61 11.70
CA THR A 354 -15.27 -0.37 10.89
C THR A 354 -14.81 -0.58 9.46
N ILE A 355 -13.86 -1.49 9.22
CA ILE A 355 -13.27 -1.75 7.90
C ILE A 355 -14.31 -2.25 6.88
N PRO A 356 -14.29 -1.75 5.63
CA PRO A 356 -15.00 -2.32 4.49
C PRO A 356 -14.86 -3.84 4.34
N THR A 357 -15.96 -4.53 4.03
CA THR A 357 -15.92 -5.96 3.71
C THR A 357 -15.46 -6.18 2.27
N LYS A 358 -14.58 -7.17 2.07
CA LYS A 358 -14.16 -7.63 0.73
C LYS A 358 -15.38 -7.99 -0.13
N THR A 359 -16.36 -8.68 0.46
CA THR A 359 -17.62 -9.04 -0.20
C THR A 359 -18.37 -7.84 -0.79
N SER A 360 -18.45 -6.72 -0.06
CA SER A 360 -19.08 -5.52 -0.59
C SER A 360 -18.27 -4.93 -1.74
N ALA A 361 -16.95 -4.79 -1.59
CA ALA A 361 -16.07 -4.23 -2.62
C ALA A 361 -16.11 -5.05 -3.93
N THR A 362 -16.19 -6.38 -3.84
CA THR A 362 -16.21 -7.29 -5.00
C THR A 362 -17.61 -7.63 -5.52
N ALA A 363 -18.68 -7.05 -4.96
CA ALA A 363 -20.05 -7.36 -5.33
C ALA A 363 -20.34 -7.04 -6.81
N THR A 364 -21.15 -7.88 -7.47
CA THR A 364 -21.59 -7.65 -8.86
C THR A 364 -22.60 -6.51 -8.99
N SER A 365 -23.10 -5.98 -7.87
CA SER A 365 -23.94 -4.78 -7.81
C SER A 365 -23.14 -3.47 -7.84
N GLN A 366 -21.80 -3.53 -7.87
CA GLN A 366 -20.99 -2.31 -7.99
C GLN A 366 -21.35 -1.56 -9.26
N LYS A 367 -21.41 -0.23 -9.18
CA LYS A 367 -21.55 0.61 -10.37
C LYS A 367 -20.33 0.45 -11.29
N LEU A 368 -19.15 0.34 -10.70
CA LEU A 368 -17.87 0.13 -11.38
C LEU A 368 -17.51 -1.37 -11.40
N PRO A 369 -17.67 -2.07 -12.54
CA PRO A 369 -17.14 -3.41 -12.74
C PRO A 369 -15.61 -3.36 -12.65
N PRO A 370 -14.97 -4.29 -11.93
CA PRO A 370 -13.51 -4.31 -11.81
C PRO A 370 -12.85 -4.52 -13.18
N LEU A 371 -11.68 -3.91 -13.40
CA LEU A 371 -10.87 -4.21 -14.59
C LEU A 371 -10.49 -5.70 -14.63
N PHE A 372 -10.12 -6.28 -13.47
CA PHE A 372 -9.86 -7.71 -13.31
C PHE A 372 -10.85 -8.33 -12.32
N LEU A 373 -11.64 -9.28 -12.81
CA LEU A 373 -12.65 -10.00 -12.04
C LEU A 373 -12.15 -11.41 -11.71
N LEU A 374 -12.02 -11.71 -10.42
CA LEU A 374 -11.69 -13.06 -9.94
C LEU A 374 -12.78 -14.05 -10.36
N GLY A 375 -12.36 -15.19 -10.93
CA GLY A 375 -13.26 -16.31 -11.20
C GLY A 375 -13.56 -17.15 -9.95
N PRO A 376 -14.46 -18.14 -10.05
CA PRO A 376 -14.87 -18.99 -8.92
C PRO A 376 -13.74 -19.72 -8.21
N SER A 377 -12.65 -20.05 -8.92
CA SER A 377 -11.49 -20.73 -8.33
C SER A 377 -10.56 -19.79 -7.58
N GLY A 378 -10.66 -18.47 -7.80
CA GLY A 378 -9.76 -17.47 -7.23
C GLY A 378 -8.33 -17.55 -7.76
N LEU A 379 -8.10 -18.26 -8.88
CA LEU A 379 -6.79 -18.47 -9.47
C LEU A 379 -6.64 -17.69 -10.77
N TYR A 380 -5.41 -17.59 -11.27
CA TYR A 380 -5.14 -16.82 -12.49
C TYR A 380 -5.84 -17.41 -13.71
N LYS A 381 -6.01 -18.75 -13.74
CA LYS A 381 -6.61 -19.49 -14.87
C LYS A 381 -8.04 -19.06 -15.21
N ASP A 382 -8.78 -18.54 -14.24
CA ASP A 382 -10.15 -18.06 -14.42
C ASP A 382 -10.30 -16.56 -14.10
N LEU A 383 -9.18 -15.84 -14.03
CA LEU A 383 -9.16 -14.39 -13.96
C LEU A 383 -9.69 -13.80 -15.26
N LYS A 384 -10.75 -13.02 -15.15
CA LYS A 384 -11.37 -12.35 -16.29
C LYS A 384 -10.97 -10.88 -16.33
N ARG A 385 -10.87 -10.31 -17.52
CA ARG A 385 -10.61 -8.87 -17.71
C ARG A 385 -11.79 -8.22 -18.41
N ARG A 386 -12.12 -6.98 -18.00
CA ARG A 386 -13.26 -6.23 -18.55
C ARG A 386 -13.10 -6.05 -20.06
N THR A 387 -14.09 -6.50 -20.83
CA THR A 387 -13.97 -6.55 -22.29
C THR A 387 -13.94 -5.16 -22.92
N ASP A 388 -14.74 -4.25 -22.36
CA ASP A 388 -14.84 -2.86 -22.77
C ASP A 388 -13.95 -2.00 -21.85
N ILE A 389 -12.83 -1.51 -22.40
CA ILE A 389 -11.89 -0.66 -21.68
C ILE A 389 -12.37 0.78 -21.63
N ASP A 390 -13.12 1.21 -22.65
CA ASP A 390 -13.59 2.59 -22.76
C ASP A 390 -14.88 2.83 -21.99
N ASP A 391 -15.82 1.90 -21.97
CA ASP A 391 -17.07 2.04 -21.20
C ASP A 391 -16.99 1.29 -19.86
N ARG A 392 -16.60 2.04 -18.82
CA ARG A 392 -16.43 1.55 -17.44
C ARG A 392 -17.73 1.09 -16.79
N SER A 393 -18.90 1.25 -17.43
CA SER A 393 -20.19 0.82 -16.86
C SER A 393 -20.57 -0.61 -17.22
N LYS A 394 -19.92 -1.21 -18.22
CA LYS A 394 -20.32 -2.51 -18.77
C LYS A 394 -19.73 -3.67 -17.99
N TRP A 395 -20.60 -4.46 -17.37
CA TRP A 395 -20.30 -5.75 -16.74
C TRP A 395 -20.09 -6.87 -17.77
N ARG A 396 -19.08 -6.72 -18.61
CA ARG A 396 -18.66 -7.76 -19.56
C ARG A 396 -17.21 -8.10 -19.30
N HIS A 397 -16.93 -9.37 -19.05
CA HIS A 397 -15.59 -9.88 -18.77
C HIS A 397 -15.38 -11.21 -19.47
N ASP A 398 -14.18 -11.44 -19.96
CA ASP A 398 -13.78 -12.71 -20.56
C ASP A 398 -12.38 -13.12 -20.09
N THR A 399 -11.99 -14.35 -20.43
CA THR A 399 -10.64 -14.88 -20.21
C THR A 399 -9.76 -14.74 -21.46
N ASN A 400 -10.25 -14.11 -22.54
CA ASN A 400 -9.53 -13.96 -23.80
C ASN A 400 -8.76 -12.63 -23.82
N TRP A 401 -7.72 -12.56 -23.01
CA TRP A 401 -6.87 -11.38 -22.88
C TRP A 401 -5.46 -11.80 -22.48
N THR A 402 -4.50 -10.93 -22.75
CA THR A 402 -3.12 -11.07 -22.27
C THR A 402 -2.70 -9.78 -21.56
N THR A 403 -1.73 -9.87 -20.66
CA THR A 403 -1.18 -8.68 -20.00
C THR A 403 -0.70 -7.61 -21.02
N PRO A 404 0.07 -7.95 -22.08
CA PRO A 404 0.44 -6.99 -23.12
C PRO A 404 -0.73 -6.31 -23.83
N THR A 405 -1.73 -7.09 -24.26
CA THR A 405 -2.90 -6.54 -24.97
C THR A 405 -3.72 -5.63 -24.06
N THR A 406 -3.82 -5.96 -22.77
CA THR A 406 -4.53 -5.13 -21.80
C THR A 406 -3.78 -3.82 -21.56
N ALA A 407 -2.47 -3.87 -21.30
CA ALA A 407 -1.67 -2.69 -21.06
C ALA A 407 -1.70 -1.70 -22.24
N LEU A 408 -1.54 -2.21 -23.47
CA LEU A 408 -1.64 -1.39 -24.68
C LEU A 408 -3.01 -0.74 -24.86
N ALA A 409 -4.09 -1.47 -24.57
CA ALA A 409 -5.44 -0.93 -24.65
C ALA A 409 -5.67 0.20 -23.62
N LEU A 410 -5.16 0.05 -22.40
CA LEU A 410 -5.29 1.03 -21.33
C LEU A 410 -4.55 2.34 -21.67
N VAL A 411 -3.30 2.23 -22.14
CA VAL A 411 -2.50 3.39 -22.58
C VAL A 411 -3.18 4.15 -23.72
N ARG A 412 -3.66 3.42 -24.74
CA ARG A 412 -4.33 4.02 -25.91
C ARG A 412 -5.63 4.73 -25.57
N SER A 413 -6.39 4.18 -24.62
CA SER A 413 -7.68 4.74 -24.18
C SER A 413 -7.50 6.14 -23.58
N LYS A 414 -6.37 6.41 -22.92
CA LYS A 414 -6.08 7.64 -22.14
C LYS A 414 -7.10 7.92 -21.02
N ARG A 415 -8.09 7.04 -20.81
CA ARG A 415 -9.11 7.21 -19.76
C ARG A 415 -8.57 7.00 -18.35
N TRP A 416 -7.40 6.36 -18.21
CA TRP A 416 -6.69 6.15 -16.94
C TRP A 416 -5.82 7.32 -16.51
N ASN A 417 -5.79 8.41 -17.28
CA ASN A 417 -5.13 9.64 -16.84
C ASN A 417 -6.00 10.37 -15.82
N TYR A 418 -5.37 10.96 -14.80
CA TYR A 418 -6.06 11.78 -13.83
C TYR A 418 -6.51 13.12 -14.45
N PRO A 419 -7.72 13.65 -14.11
CA PRO A 419 -8.76 13.04 -13.30
C PRO A 419 -9.53 11.95 -14.07
N MET A 420 -9.70 10.79 -13.45
CA MET A 420 -10.53 9.73 -14.02
C MET A 420 -12.02 10.05 -13.87
N THR A 421 -12.79 9.73 -14.90
CA THR A 421 -14.24 9.91 -14.93
C THR A 421 -14.94 8.66 -15.43
N PHE A 422 -16.19 8.50 -15.00
CA PHE A 422 -17.03 7.34 -15.32
C PHE A 422 -17.34 7.23 -16.82
#